data_AF-A0A4S8KQM4-F1
#
_entry.id   AF-A0A4S8KQM4-F1
#
_cell.length_a   1.000
_cell.length_b   1.000
_cell.length_c   1.000
_cell.angle_alpha   90.00
_cell.angle_beta   90.00
_cell.angle_gamma   90.00
#
_symmetry.space_group_name_H-M   'P 1'
#
loop_
_entity.id
_entity.type
_entity.pdbx_description
1 polymer ?
#
loop_
_entity_poly.entity_id
_entity_poly.type
_entity_poly.pdbx_seq_one_letter_code
_entity_poly.pdbx_strand_id
1 'polypeptide(L)'
;NSLGDPLSANAPPDTREVPENPWEPFNDMVEFHTADLLYHKVEMSQGDTDFLLNLWHLSLAKHDDVGPFHNHKAIHEAIDSIKQGSAPWHCFVTIPNPELPADAPKWKKTEYEVWYLDLETVIKNMLDNPEFAEEFDTKPYVELKVDGTQWWSDVMSGNYVWTTSDDNTTEGSMLVPIILGSDKTTVSVATGNIEYHPLYLSIGNVHNTVRQVHRNAVVLIAFLPIPKSDCEYDNDPNFHLFKKQLPYLIRNRATNL
;
A
#
# COMPACT_ATOMS: atom_id res chain seq x y z
N ASN A 1 -14.25 -21.39 4.98
CA ASN A 1 -14.24 -21.25 3.50
C ASN A 1 -14.43 -19.77 3.17
N SER A 2 -14.46 -19.37 1.89
CA SER A 2 -14.70 -17.97 1.48
C SER A 2 -16.07 -17.40 1.87
N LEU A 3 -16.97 -18.24 2.41
CA LEU A 3 -18.29 -17.86 2.94
C LEU A 3 -18.28 -17.66 4.46
N GLY A 4 -17.13 -17.83 5.13
CA GLY A 4 -16.99 -17.71 6.58
C GLY A 4 -17.37 -18.97 7.36
N ASP A 5 -17.65 -20.09 6.70
CA ASP A 5 -17.95 -21.35 7.39
C ASP A 5 -16.65 -22.00 7.93
N PRO A 6 -16.71 -22.64 9.11
CA PRO A 6 -15.57 -23.36 9.66
C PRO A 6 -15.14 -24.51 8.73
N LEU A 7 -13.84 -24.63 8.51
CA LEU A 7 -13.25 -25.77 7.80
C LEU A 7 -13.27 -27.01 8.70
N SER A 8 -13.43 -28.19 8.10
CA SER A 8 -13.28 -29.44 8.86
C SER A 8 -11.85 -29.56 9.41
N ALA A 9 -11.68 -30.16 10.59
CA ALA A 9 -10.40 -30.22 11.31
C ALA A 9 -9.21 -30.79 10.50
N ASN A 10 -9.47 -31.55 9.43
CA ASN A 10 -8.45 -32.15 8.55
C ASN A 10 -8.59 -31.71 7.08
N ALA A 11 -9.25 -30.58 6.81
CA ALA A 11 -9.30 -30.05 5.45
C ALA A 11 -7.86 -29.75 4.98
N PRO A 12 -7.41 -30.27 3.82
CA PRO A 12 -6.14 -29.84 3.26
C PRO A 12 -6.20 -28.34 2.97
N PRO A 13 -5.07 -27.61 3.06
CA PRO A 13 -5.01 -26.23 2.59
C PRO A 13 -5.46 -26.16 1.13
N ASP A 14 -6.22 -25.12 0.78
CA ASP A 14 -6.52 -24.86 -0.62
C ASP A 14 -5.21 -24.70 -1.39
N THR A 15 -5.04 -25.50 -2.45
CA THR A 15 -3.87 -25.38 -3.32
C THR A 15 -3.98 -24.08 -4.09
N ARG A 16 -2.97 -23.20 -3.94
CA ARG A 16 -2.84 -22.03 -4.81
C ARG A 16 -2.71 -22.50 -6.26
N GLU A 17 -3.48 -21.89 -7.15
CA GLU A 17 -3.28 -22.08 -8.58
C GLU A 17 -1.86 -21.64 -8.93
N VAL A 18 -1.06 -22.57 -9.43
CA VAL A 18 0.25 -22.24 -9.97
C VAL A 18 0.00 -21.75 -11.39
N PRO A 19 0.31 -20.47 -11.71
CA PRO A 19 0.09 -19.98 -13.05
C PRO A 19 0.93 -20.78 -14.05
N GLU A 20 0.38 -21.06 -15.23
CA GLU A 20 1.10 -21.77 -16.30
C GLU A 20 2.36 -21.01 -16.70
N ASN A 21 2.28 -19.68 -16.69
CA ASN A 21 3.40 -18.79 -16.90
C ASN A 21 3.77 -18.08 -15.58
N PRO A 22 4.94 -18.40 -14.98
CA PRO A 22 5.39 -17.77 -13.74
C PRO A 22 5.80 -16.29 -13.91
N TRP A 23 5.86 -15.79 -15.15
CA TRP A 23 6.25 -14.43 -15.47
C TRP A 23 5.05 -13.52 -15.78
N GLU A 24 3.81 -13.98 -15.64
CA GLU A 24 2.64 -13.13 -15.87
C GLU A 24 2.75 -11.80 -15.10
N PRO A 25 2.45 -10.66 -15.75
CA PRO A 25 1.80 -10.51 -17.06
C PRO A 25 2.74 -10.52 -18.28
N PHE A 26 4.04 -10.69 -18.08
CA PHE A 26 5.02 -10.79 -19.16
C PHE A 26 4.90 -12.13 -19.88
N ASN A 27 5.14 -12.17 -21.19
CA ASN A 27 5.03 -13.41 -21.96
C ASN A 27 6.10 -14.44 -21.56
N ASP A 28 7.27 -13.97 -21.14
CA ASP A 28 8.38 -14.82 -20.72
C ASP A 28 9.37 -14.10 -19.78
N MET A 29 10.42 -14.84 -19.41
CA MET A 29 11.51 -14.37 -18.57
C MET A 29 12.32 -13.22 -19.20
N VAL A 30 12.43 -13.18 -20.54
CA VAL A 30 13.20 -12.16 -21.26
C VAL A 30 12.47 -10.83 -21.23
N GLU A 31 11.15 -10.83 -21.46
CA GLU A 31 10.30 -9.65 -21.28
C GLU A 31 10.37 -9.13 -19.83
N PHE A 32 10.19 -10.01 -18.84
CA PHE A 32 10.26 -9.61 -17.43
C PHE A 32 11.60 -8.94 -17.09
N HIS A 33 12.73 -9.57 -17.43
CA HIS A 33 14.05 -8.99 -17.13
C HIS A 33 14.35 -7.73 -17.95
N THR A 34 13.80 -7.62 -19.15
CA THR A 34 13.92 -6.39 -19.96
C THR A 34 13.17 -5.25 -19.28
N ALA A 35 11.93 -5.47 -18.83
CA ALA A 35 11.15 -4.47 -18.11
C ALA A 35 11.83 -4.08 -16.79
N ASP A 36 12.26 -5.05 -15.97
CA ASP A 36 12.99 -4.80 -14.70
C ASP A 36 14.28 -3.99 -14.94
N LEU A 37 15.04 -4.31 -15.98
CA LEU A 37 16.26 -3.58 -16.30
C LEU A 37 15.97 -2.13 -16.72
N LEU A 38 15.08 -1.95 -17.71
CA LEU A 38 14.87 -0.66 -18.35
C LEU A 38 14.06 0.29 -17.48
N TYR A 39 13.00 -0.22 -16.83
CA TYR A 39 12.10 0.61 -16.02
C TYR A 39 12.62 0.79 -14.60
N HIS A 40 13.03 -0.27 -13.92
CA HIS A 40 13.33 -0.23 -12.49
C HIS A 40 14.82 -0.02 -12.17
N LYS A 41 15.74 -0.74 -12.83
CA LYS A 41 17.17 -0.68 -12.49
C LYS A 41 17.90 0.52 -13.09
N VAL A 42 17.62 0.84 -14.34
CA VAL A 42 18.32 1.90 -15.09
C VAL A 42 17.46 3.14 -15.27
N GLU A 43 16.14 3.04 -15.08
CA GLU A 43 15.19 4.14 -15.29
C GLU A 43 15.42 4.85 -16.64
N MET A 44 15.57 4.05 -17.70
CA MET A 44 15.94 4.52 -19.02
C MET A 44 14.86 5.46 -19.58
N SER A 45 15.29 6.54 -20.25
CA SER A 45 14.34 7.47 -20.86
C SER A 45 13.46 6.74 -21.90
N GLN A 46 12.22 7.21 -22.09
CA GLN A 46 11.30 6.60 -23.06
C GLN A 46 11.89 6.60 -24.48
N GLY A 47 12.58 7.67 -24.86
CA GLY A 47 13.23 7.78 -26.17
C GLY A 47 14.41 6.83 -26.34
N ASP A 48 15.26 6.67 -25.32
CA ASP A 48 16.38 5.73 -25.37
C ASP A 48 15.90 4.28 -25.33
N THR A 49 14.81 4.01 -24.58
CA THR A 49 14.13 2.72 -24.54
C THR A 49 13.62 2.34 -25.93
N ASP A 50 12.88 3.23 -26.60
CA ASP A 50 12.39 2.99 -27.96
C ASP A 50 13.54 2.79 -28.95
N PHE A 51 14.63 3.55 -28.80
CA PHE A 51 15.82 3.40 -29.63
C PHE A 51 16.46 2.02 -29.45
N LEU A 52 16.63 1.55 -28.21
CA LEU A 52 17.18 0.23 -27.90
C LEU A 52 16.29 -0.90 -28.43
N LEU A 53 14.98 -0.83 -28.19
CA LEU A 53 14.02 -1.84 -28.67
C LEU A 53 14.03 -1.91 -30.21
N ASN A 54 14.16 -0.77 -30.88
CA ASN A 54 14.29 -0.73 -32.33
C ASN A 54 15.61 -1.37 -32.82
N LEU A 55 16.72 -1.18 -32.12
CA LEU A 55 17.97 -1.87 -32.44
C LEU A 55 17.83 -3.39 -32.31
N TRP A 56 17.12 -3.89 -31.29
CA TRP A 56 16.82 -5.32 -31.17
C TRP A 56 15.94 -5.82 -32.31
N HIS A 57 14.86 -5.10 -32.64
CA HIS A 57 14.02 -5.44 -33.78
C HIS A 57 14.81 -5.53 -35.09
N LEU A 58 15.70 -4.57 -35.37
CA LEU A 58 16.56 -4.60 -36.57
C LEU A 58 17.56 -5.76 -36.57
N SER A 59 18.07 -6.13 -35.40
CA SER A 59 19.00 -7.26 -35.27
C SER A 59 18.28 -8.61 -35.48
N LEU A 60 17.09 -8.78 -34.90
CA LEU A 60 16.32 -10.02 -34.90
C LEU A 60 15.50 -10.23 -36.18
N ALA A 61 15.15 -9.15 -36.89
CA ALA A 61 14.47 -9.24 -38.19
C ALA A 61 15.22 -10.10 -39.23
N LYS A 62 16.55 -10.23 -39.10
CA LYS A 62 17.38 -11.12 -39.95
C LYS A 62 17.10 -12.60 -39.73
N HIS A 63 16.48 -12.93 -38.60
CA HIS A 63 16.19 -14.28 -38.14
C HIS A 63 14.68 -14.57 -38.11
N ASP A 64 13.85 -13.69 -38.68
CA ASP A 64 12.39 -13.77 -38.63
C ASP A 64 11.84 -13.85 -37.19
N ASP A 65 12.49 -13.12 -36.29
CA ASP A 65 12.21 -13.10 -34.85
C ASP A 65 11.93 -11.68 -34.35
N VAL A 66 11.32 -11.56 -33.18
CA VAL A 66 10.88 -10.28 -32.59
C VAL A 66 11.59 -9.99 -31.26
N GLY A 67 11.80 -8.70 -30.98
CA GLY A 67 12.31 -8.28 -29.69
C GLY A 67 11.27 -8.46 -28.57
N PRO A 68 11.68 -8.34 -27.30
CA PRO A 68 10.81 -8.56 -26.15
C PRO A 68 9.65 -7.56 -26.07
N PHE A 69 9.84 -6.31 -26.51
CA PHE A 69 8.77 -5.32 -26.56
C PHE A 69 8.84 -4.50 -27.83
N HIS A 70 7.67 -4.04 -28.27
CA HIS A 70 7.56 -3.16 -29.43
C HIS A 70 8.09 -1.75 -29.16
N ASN A 71 7.79 -1.20 -27.97
CA ASN A 71 8.16 0.14 -27.54
C ASN A 71 8.02 0.27 -26.01
N HIS A 72 8.38 1.42 -25.45
CA HIS A 72 8.23 1.71 -24.02
C HIS A 72 6.77 1.61 -23.53
N LYS A 73 5.77 1.89 -24.37
CA LYS A 73 4.36 1.81 -23.96
C LYS A 73 3.96 0.37 -23.67
N ALA A 74 4.41 -0.59 -24.47
CA ALA A 74 4.17 -2.01 -24.22
C ALA A 74 4.80 -2.45 -22.89
N ILE A 75 5.97 -1.92 -22.53
CA ILE A 75 6.59 -2.15 -21.21
C ILE A 75 5.69 -1.60 -20.10
N HIS A 76 5.23 -0.35 -20.22
CA HIS A 76 4.36 0.26 -19.21
C HIS A 76 3.01 -0.46 -19.09
N GLU A 77 2.40 -0.84 -20.21
CA GLU A 77 1.15 -1.62 -20.22
C GLU A 77 1.33 -2.97 -19.51
N ALA A 78 2.45 -3.66 -19.74
CA ALA A 78 2.77 -4.89 -19.03
C ALA A 78 2.94 -4.63 -17.52
N ILE A 79 3.69 -3.60 -17.12
CA ILE A 79 3.88 -3.22 -15.72
C ILE A 79 2.55 -2.85 -15.05
N ASP A 80 1.72 -2.03 -15.69
CA ASP A 80 0.41 -1.60 -15.18
C ASP A 80 -0.57 -2.78 -15.07
N SER A 81 -0.37 -3.84 -15.83
CA SER A 81 -1.18 -5.06 -15.78
C SER A 81 -0.76 -6.06 -14.70
N ILE A 82 0.34 -5.79 -13.96
CA ILE A 82 0.77 -6.64 -12.84
C ILE A 82 -0.35 -6.68 -11.80
N LYS A 83 -0.91 -7.87 -11.59
CA LYS A 83 -1.97 -8.09 -10.59
C LYS A 83 -1.41 -8.38 -9.20
N GLN A 84 -0.24 -8.99 -9.13
CA GLN A 84 0.35 -9.43 -7.87
C GLN A 84 0.67 -8.23 -6.97
N GLY A 85 0.02 -8.17 -5.80
CA GLY A 85 0.20 -7.08 -4.85
C GLY A 85 -0.36 -5.72 -5.31
N SER A 86 -1.06 -5.67 -6.45
CA SER A 86 -1.61 -4.43 -6.98
C SER A 86 -2.82 -3.97 -6.17
N ALA A 87 -2.82 -2.69 -5.81
CA ALA A 87 -3.97 -1.97 -5.29
C ALA A 87 -4.00 -0.63 -6.01
N PRO A 88 -5.05 -0.32 -6.79
CA PRO A 88 -5.10 0.93 -7.55
C PRO A 88 -5.25 2.14 -6.61
N TRP A 89 -4.59 3.23 -6.97
CA TRP A 89 -4.79 4.51 -6.30
C TRP A 89 -6.13 5.13 -6.69
N HIS A 90 -6.85 5.55 -5.66
CA HIS A 90 -8.07 6.35 -5.76
C HIS A 90 -7.78 7.77 -5.32
N CYS A 91 -8.51 8.73 -5.88
CA CYS A 91 -8.46 10.12 -5.48
C CYS A 91 -9.88 10.63 -5.25
N PHE A 92 -10.09 11.33 -4.13
CA PHE A 92 -11.26 12.17 -3.95
C PHE A 92 -10.85 13.58 -3.55
N VAL A 93 -11.68 14.54 -3.93
CA VAL A 93 -11.51 15.95 -3.59
C VAL A 93 -12.46 16.30 -2.46
N THR A 94 -11.97 17.02 -1.45
CA THR A 94 -12.80 17.47 -0.33
C THR A 94 -12.58 18.94 0.00
N ILE A 95 -13.70 19.65 0.20
CA ILE A 95 -13.74 21.02 0.71
C ILE A 95 -14.19 20.98 2.18
N PRO A 96 -13.31 21.15 3.17
CA PRO A 96 -13.62 20.88 4.57
C PRO A 96 -14.87 21.60 5.10
N ASN A 97 -15.18 22.80 4.56
CA ASN A 97 -16.45 23.47 4.83
C ASN A 97 -16.96 24.23 3.57
N PRO A 98 -18.03 23.73 2.90
CA PRO A 98 -18.57 24.36 1.70
C PRO A 98 -19.48 25.56 1.99
N GLU A 99 -19.93 25.75 3.23
CA GLU A 99 -20.90 26.79 3.63
C GLU A 99 -20.21 28.03 4.23
N LEU A 100 -18.99 28.32 3.81
CA LEU A 100 -18.24 29.44 4.36
C LEU A 100 -18.64 30.79 3.71
N PRO A 101 -18.74 31.87 4.50
CA PRO A 101 -18.91 33.22 4.00
C PRO A 101 -17.89 33.60 2.92
N ALA A 102 -18.27 34.47 1.98
CA ALA A 102 -17.42 34.87 0.86
C ALA A 102 -16.09 35.53 1.28
N ASP A 103 -16.03 36.12 2.47
CA ASP A 103 -14.86 36.75 3.10
C ASP A 103 -13.98 35.77 3.89
N ALA A 104 -14.40 34.51 4.10
CA ALA A 104 -13.58 33.56 4.84
C ALA A 104 -12.22 33.29 4.15
N PRO A 105 -11.14 33.05 4.93
CA PRO A 105 -9.79 32.85 4.39
C PRO A 105 -9.69 31.74 3.35
N LYS A 106 -8.83 31.94 2.33
CA LYS A 106 -8.66 31.00 1.20
C LYS A 106 -8.36 29.58 1.64
N TRP A 107 -7.53 29.39 2.67
CA TRP A 107 -7.14 28.07 3.18
C TRP A 107 -8.31 27.24 3.74
N LYS A 108 -9.44 27.88 4.12
CA LYS A 108 -10.67 27.18 4.53
C LYS A 108 -11.54 26.73 3.35
N LYS A 109 -11.38 27.38 2.19
CA LYS A 109 -12.14 27.13 0.95
C LYS A 109 -11.36 26.32 -0.08
N THR A 110 -10.11 26.01 0.24
CA THR A 110 -9.23 25.27 -0.66
C THR A 110 -9.71 23.82 -0.77
N GLU A 111 -9.74 23.32 -2.00
CA GLU A 111 -9.96 21.92 -2.30
C GLU A 111 -8.71 21.12 -1.95
N TYR A 112 -8.91 20.01 -1.26
CA TYR A 112 -7.83 19.09 -0.93
C TYR A 112 -8.05 17.77 -1.63
N GLU A 113 -7.09 17.37 -2.45
CA GLU A 113 -7.02 16.04 -3.02
C GLU A 113 -6.47 15.06 -1.98
N VAL A 114 -7.15 13.93 -1.83
CA VAL A 114 -6.74 12.84 -0.97
C VAL A 114 -6.58 11.60 -1.84
N TRP A 115 -5.34 11.16 -1.98
CA TRP A 115 -4.97 9.94 -2.66
C TRP A 115 -4.91 8.79 -1.66
N TYR A 116 -5.56 7.67 -1.97
CA TYR A 116 -5.64 6.51 -1.07
C TYR A 116 -5.76 5.18 -1.83
N LEU A 117 -5.42 4.08 -1.15
CA LEU A 117 -5.63 2.71 -1.62
C LEU A 117 -6.87 2.09 -0.97
N ASP A 118 -7.51 1.16 -1.68
CA ASP A 118 -8.55 0.31 -1.09
C ASP A 118 -7.94 -0.60 0.00
N LEU A 119 -8.39 -0.40 1.25
CA LEU A 119 -7.81 -1.08 2.40
C LEU A 119 -8.07 -2.59 2.39
N GLU A 120 -9.23 -3.01 1.89
CA GLU A 120 -9.57 -4.43 1.82
C GLU A 120 -8.62 -5.15 0.85
N THR A 121 -8.37 -4.57 -0.33
CA THR A 121 -7.42 -5.07 -1.31
C THR A 121 -6.00 -5.12 -0.75
N VAL A 122 -5.55 -4.06 -0.07
CA VAL A 122 -4.21 -4.02 0.55
C VAL A 122 -4.06 -5.12 1.61
N ILE A 123 -5.06 -5.29 2.48
CA ILE A 123 -5.03 -6.32 3.54
C ILE A 123 -5.05 -7.73 2.92
N LYS A 124 -5.89 -7.98 1.91
CA LYS A 124 -5.89 -9.26 1.17
C LYS A 124 -4.52 -9.55 0.56
N ASN A 125 -3.93 -8.59 -0.13
CA ASN A 125 -2.60 -8.73 -0.71
C ASN A 125 -1.52 -9.05 0.34
N MET A 126 -1.60 -8.44 1.53
CA MET A 126 -0.69 -8.77 2.63
C MET A 126 -0.90 -10.19 3.16
N LEU A 127 -2.15 -10.62 3.33
CA LEU A 127 -2.50 -11.96 3.81
C LEU A 127 -2.14 -13.06 2.79
N ASP A 128 -2.20 -12.73 1.50
CA ASP A 128 -1.85 -13.65 0.42
C ASP A 128 -0.34 -13.78 0.20
N ASN A 129 0.48 -12.91 0.80
CA ASN A 129 1.92 -12.92 0.61
C ASN A 129 2.58 -14.19 1.18
N PRO A 130 3.12 -15.10 0.34
CA PRO A 130 3.76 -16.33 0.81
C PRO A 130 5.03 -16.08 1.64
N GLU A 131 5.69 -14.93 1.47
CA GLU A 131 6.93 -14.63 2.19
C GLU A 131 6.74 -14.47 3.71
N PHE A 132 5.49 -14.36 4.17
CA PHE A 132 5.15 -14.28 5.58
C PHE A 132 4.91 -15.65 6.23
N ALA A 133 4.85 -16.74 5.46
CA ALA A 133 4.37 -18.03 5.96
C ALA A 133 5.10 -18.57 7.21
N GLU A 134 6.39 -18.29 7.35
CA GLU A 134 7.19 -18.70 8.52
C GLU A 134 7.21 -17.66 9.66
N GLU A 135 6.80 -16.42 9.39
CA GLU A 135 6.89 -15.27 10.30
C GLU A 135 5.50 -14.60 10.47
N PHE A 136 4.46 -15.42 10.60
CA PHE A 136 3.06 -15.00 10.71
C PHE A 136 2.31 -15.80 11.77
N ASP A 137 1.70 -15.10 12.73
CA ASP A 137 0.92 -15.70 13.79
C ASP A 137 -0.59 -15.61 13.52
N THR A 138 -1.23 -16.76 13.40
CA THR A 138 -2.69 -16.87 13.20
C THR A 138 -3.49 -16.74 14.49
N LYS A 139 -2.84 -16.83 15.65
CA LYS A 139 -3.47 -16.77 16.97
C LYS A 139 -2.60 -16.02 17.97
N PRO A 140 -3.20 -15.41 19.00
CA PRO A 140 -2.44 -14.80 20.08
C PRO A 140 -1.60 -15.85 20.82
N TYR A 141 -0.47 -15.42 21.38
CA TYR A 141 0.38 -16.26 22.21
C TYR A 141 0.89 -15.50 23.43
N VAL A 142 1.39 -16.24 24.41
CA VAL A 142 2.05 -15.69 25.59
C VAL A 142 3.49 -16.15 25.55
N GLU A 143 4.41 -15.21 25.45
CA GLU A 143 5.84 -15.47 25.54
C GLU A 143 6.31 -15.14 26.97
N LEU A 144 7.04 -16.07 27.59
CA LEU A 144 7.56 -15.92 28.94
C LEU A 144 9.09 -15.98 28.91
N LYS A 145 9.73 -15.11 29.67
CA LYS A 145 11.16 -15.20 29.97
C LYS A 145 11.44 -16.37 30.92
N VAL A 146 12.73 -16.67 31.09
CA VAL A 146 13.21 -17.72 32.01
C VAL A 146 12.75 -17.49 33.45
N ASP A 147 12.59 -16.23 33.87
CA ASP A 147 12.10 -15.87 35.20
C ASP A 147 10.57 -15.90 35.35
N GLY A 148 9.84 -16.32 34.30
CA GLY A 148 8.38 -16.39 34.26
C GLY A 148 7.69 -15.05 33.99
N THR A 149 8.43 -13.97 33.74
CA THR A 149 7.83 -12.69 33.35
C THR A 149 7.40 -12.70 31.89
N GLN A 150 6.24 -12.11 31.60
CA GLN A 150 5.74 -11.99 30.23
C GLN A 150 6.63 -11.06 29.41
N TRP A 151 6.89 -11.46 28.17
CA TRP A 151 7.64 -10.71 27.18
C TRP A 151 6.72 -10.36 26.01
N TRP A 152 6.81 -9.10 25.58
CA TRP A 152 6.07 -8.60 24.42
C TRP A 152 7.05 -8.24 23.32
N SER A 153 7.09 -9.09 22.31
CA SER A 153 7.96 -9.00 21.12
C SER A 153 7.17 -8.51 19.92
N ASP A 154 6.04 -9.18 19.65
CA ASP A 154 5.17 -8.92 18.50
C ASP A 154 3.76 -8.56 18.94
N VAL A 155 2.94 -8.04 18.01
CA VAL A 155 1.57 -7.60 18.34
C VAL A 155 0.71 -8.76 18.84
N MET A 156 0.90 -9.96 18.29
CA MET A 156 0.16 -11.16 18.68
C MET A 156 0.55 -11.70 20.07
N SER A 157 1.65 -11.23 20.66
CA SER A 157 1.99 -11.47 22.07
C SER A 157 1.23 -10.56 23.06
N GLY A 158 0.53 -9.55 22.54
CA GLY A 158 -0.09 -8.48 23.30
C GLY A 158 -1.40 -8.88 23.99
N ASN A 159 -1.62 -8.32 25.18
CA ASN A 159 -2.84 -8.57 25.96
C ASN A 159 -4.12 -8.18 25.21
N TYR A 160 -4.08 -7.11 24.41
CA TYR A 160 -5.21 -6.68 23.59
C TYR A 160 -5.72 -7.82 22.69
N VAL A 161 -4.82 -8.39 21.88
CA VAL A 161 -5.13 -9.45 20.92
C VAL A 161 -5.62 -10.71 21.64
N TRP A 162 -5.02 -11.05 22.79
CA TRP A 162 -5.47 -12.14 23.64
C TRP A 162 -6.92 -11.96 24.10
N THR A 163 -7.23 -10.80 24.71
CA THR A 163 -8.58 -10.52 25.22
C THR A 163 -9.63 -10.42 24.13
N THR A 164 -9.28 -9.94 22.94
CA THR A 164 -10.21 -9.84 21.81
C THR A 164 -10.51 -11.19 21.18
N SER A 165 -9.55 -12.13 21.20
CA SER A 165 -9.73 -13.46 20.60
C SER A 165 -10.46 -14.45 21.51
N ASP A 166 -10.64 -14.14 22.80
CA ASP A 166 -11.33 -14.98 23.78
C ASP A 166 -12.87 -14.81 23.74
N ASP A 167 -13.40 -14.08 22.74
CA ASP A 167 -14.83 -13.91 22.54
C ASP A 167 -15.42 -15.08 21.75
N ASN A 168 -16.32 -15.84 22.39
CA ASN A 168 -17.03 -16.99 21.82
C ASN A 168 -17.84 -16.67 20.54
N THR A 169 -18.09 -15.40 20.23
CA THR A 169 -18.79 -14.99 19.00
C THR A 169 -17.89 -15.04 17.76
N THR A 170 -16.58 -15.22 17.92
CA THR A 170 -15.58 -15.17 16.85
C THR A 170 -14.99 -16.54 16.48
N GLU A 171 -15.66 -17.63 16.89
CA GLU A 171 -15.22 -18.99 16.61
C GLU A 171 -14.98 -19.22 15.10
N GLY A 172 -13.78 -19.73 14.76
CA GLY A 172 -13.37 -19.98 13.38
C GLY A 172 -12.84 -18.76 12.62
N SER A 173 -12.88 -17.56 13.21
CA SER A 173 -12.32 -16.34 12.62
C SER A 173 -10.88 -16.11 13.06
N MET A 174 -10.07 -15.50 12.18
CA MET A 174 -8.72 -15.04 12.53
C MET A 174 -8.76 -13.53 12.81
N LEU A 175 -8.25 -13.13 13.98
CA LEU A 175 -8.05 -11.73 14.28
C LEU A 175 -6.88 -11.19 13.46
N VAL A 176 -7.12 -10.12 12.71
CA VAL A 176 -6.10 -9.37 11.95
C VAL A 176 -5.99 -7.96 12.52
N PRO A 177 -5.05 -7.71 13.46
CA PRO A 177 -4.87 -6.36 14.00
C PRO A 177 -4.36 -5.43 12.90
N ILE A 178 -4.92 -4.23 12.79
CA ILE A 178 -4.46 -3.22 11.83
C ILE A 178 -3.63 -2.17 12.55
N ILE A 179 -2.43 -1.93 12.05
CA ILE A 179 -1.50 -0.93 12.56
C ILE A 179 -1.41 0.18 11.54
N LEU A 180 -1.70 1.41 11.99
CA LEU A 180 -1.58 2.60 11.18
C LEU A 180 -0.45 3.48 11.75
N GLY A 181 0.42 3.94 10.87
CA GLY A 181 1.49 4.88 11.19
C GLY A 181 1.45 6.05 10.24
N SER A 182 1.65 7.27 10.74
CA SER A 182 1.80 8.44 9.88
C SER A 182 2.96 9.28 10.37
N ASP A 183 3.81 9.69 9.45
CA ASP A 183 4.89 10.63 9.71
C ASP A 183 4.84 11.77 8.68
N LYS A 184 5.37 12.94 9.04
CA LYS A 184 5.38 14.10 8.14
C LYS A 184 6.53 13.95 7.13
N THR A 185 6.23 13.96 5.83
CA THR A 185 7.26 13.90 4.78
C THR A 185 7.07 14.99 3.72
N THR A 186 8.17 15.63 3.29
CA THR A 186 8.15 16.57 2.18
C THR A 186 8.31 15.80 0.86
N VAL A 187 7.30 15.85 -0.02
CA VAL A 187 7.24 15.01 -1.25
C VAL A 187 7.85 15.73 -2.47
N SER A 188 7.84 17.05 -2.53
CA SER A 188 8.51 17.80 -3.63
C SER A 188 9.02 19.17 -3.18
N VAL A 189 10.22 19.54 -3.66
CA VAL A 189 10.86 20.85 -3.40
C VAL A 189 10.75 21.79 -4.61
N ALA A 190 10.59 21.25 -5.83
CA ALA A 190 10.75 22.02 -7.07
C ALA A 190 9.46 22.61 -7.68
N THR A 191 8.30 21.96 -7.54
CA THR A 191 7.11 22.26 -8.39
C THR A 191 5.81 22.52 -7.60
N GLY A 192 5.89 23.10 -6.41
CA GLY A 192 4.69 23.54 -5.68
C GLY A 192 4.74 23.43 -4.16
N ASN A 193 5.90 23.09 -3.59
CA ASN A 193 6.08 22.91 -2.14
C ASN A 193 5.03 21.99 -1.50
N ILE A 194 4.40 21.05 -2.20
CA ILE A 194 3.28 20.29 -1.61
C ILE A 194 3.85 19.29 -0.58
N GLU A 195 3.37 19.38 0.66
CA GLU A 195 3.73 18.51 1.78
C GLU A 195 2.53 17.62 2.13
N TYR A 196 2.79 16.36 2.45
CA TYR A 196 1.78 15.38 2.84
C TYR A 196 2.21 14.66 4.12
N HIS A 197 1.23 14.17 4.86
CA HIS A 197 1.43 13.12 5.86
C HIS A 197 1.11 11.79 5.18
N PRO A 198 2.12 11.01 4.73
CA PRO A 198 1.90 9.63 4.33
C PRO A 198 1.27 8.84 5.48
N LEU A 199 0.30 8.00 5.14
CA LEU A 199 -0.32 7.05 6.03
C LEU A 199 0.11 5.65 5.61
N TYR A 200 0.79 4.94 6.50
CA TYR A 200 1.24 3.58 6.33
C TYR A 200 0.32 2.61 7.06
N LEU A 201 0.17 1.41 6.50
CA LEU A 201 -0.57 0.30 7.07
C LEU A 201 0.33 -0.93 7.18
N SER A 202 0.18 -1.68 8.27
CA SER A 202 0.71 -3.03 8.46
C SER A 202 -0.35 -3.88 9.16
N ILE A 203 -0.36 -5.17 8.88
CA ILE A 203 -1.09 -6.14 9.70
C ILE A 203 -0.27 -6.54 10.93
N GLY A 204 -0.96 -6.88 12.02
CA GLY A 204 -0.38 -7.25 13.32
C GLY A 204 0.18 -8.66 13.38
N ASN A 205 -0.28 -9.53 12.48
CA ASN A 205 0.05 -10.95 12.46
C ASN A 205 1.48 -11.25 12.03
N VAL A 206 2.10 -10.37 11.25
CA VAL A 206 3.51 -10.53 10.85
C VAL A 206 4.43 -10.18 12.02
N HIS A 207 5.51 -10.95 12.14
CA HIS A 207 6.55 -10.67 13.12
C HIS A 207 7.22 -9.31 12.85
N ASN A 208 7.73 -8.69 13.91
CA ASN A 208 8.32 -7.36 13.84
C ASN A 208 9.60 -7.34 12.98
N THR A 209 10.28 -8.48 12.84
CA THR A 209 11.42 -8.66 11.92
C THR A 209 11.02 -8.43 10.47
N VAL A 210 9.87 -8.96 10.04
CA VAL A 210 9.35 -8.83 8.67
C VAL A 210 9.12 -7.37 8.29
N ARG A 211 8.67 -6.55 9.25
CA ARG A 211 8.45 -5.11 9.04
C ARG A 211 9.74 -4.34 8.74
N GLN A 212 10.89 -4.87 9.14
CA GLN A 212 12.20 -4.22 8.94
C GLN A 212 12.89 -4.66 7.64
N VAL A 213 12.48 -5.79 7.04
CA VAL A 213 13.20 -6.44 5.93
C VAL A 213 12.56 -6.15 4.55
N HIS A 214 11.75 -5.09 4.43
CA HIS A 214 11.16 -4.63 3.16
C HIS A 214 10.36 -5.69 2.36
N ARG A 215 9.73 -6.67 3.02
CA ARG A 215 8.89 -7.71 2.38
C ARG A 215 7.43 -7.29 2.18
N ASN A 216 7.18 -6.02 1.86
CA ASN A 216 5.83 -5.44 1.76
C ASN A 216 4.95 -5.59 3.03
N ALA A 217 5.57 -5.76 4.21
CA ALA A 217 4.86 -5.80 5.49
C ALA A 217 4.34 -4.43 5.95
N VAL A 218 4.85 -3.35 5.37
CA VAL A 218 4.38 -1.97 5.58
C VAL A 218 4.09 -1.35 4.22
N VAL A 219 2.86 -0.90 4.00
CA VAL A 219 2.39 -0.33 2.73
C VAL A 219 1.92 1.10 2.95
N LEU A 220 2.28 2.00 2.04
CA LEU A 220 1.76 3.36 2.01
C LEU A 220 0.33 3.34 1.43
N ILE A 221 -0.66 3.72 2.22
CA ILE A 221 -2.08 3.59 1.87
C ILE A 221 -2.78 4.92 1.60
N ALA A 222 -2.22 6.06 2.04
CA ALA A 222 -2.80 7.37 1.72
C ALA A 222 -1.80 8.52 1.82
N PHE A 223 -2.07 9.60 1.10
CA PHE A 223 -1.41 10.88 1.25
C PHE A 223 -2.39 11.89 1.87
N LEU A 224 -2.19 12.21 3.15
CA LEU A 224 -3.02 13.19 3.83
C LEU A 224 -2.48 14.61 3.59
N PRO A 225 -3.30 15.53 3.04
CA PRO A 225 -2.84 16.86 2.63
C PRO A 225 -2.48 17.73 3.84
N ILE A 226 -1.40 18.50 3.73
CA ILE A 226 -1.04 19.52 4.71
C ILE A 226 -1.47 20.89 4.18
N PRO A 227 -2.43 21.56 4.85
CA PRO A 227 -2.95 22.80 4.33
C PRO A 227 -1.90 23.91 4.46
N LYS A 228 -1.79 24.69 3.40
CA LYS A 228 -0.90 25.85 3.32
C LYS A 228 -1.72 27.13 3.34
N SER A 229 -1.10 28.17 3.88
CA SER A 229 -1.65 29.51 3.92
C SER A 229 -0.56 30.50 3.55
N ASP A 230 -0.98 31.74 3.31
CA ASP A 230 -0.07 32.87 3.27
C ASP A 230 0.58 33.08 4.65
N CYS A 231 1.78 33.67 4.67
CA CYS A 231 2.59 33.85 5.87
C CYS A 231 1.92 34.75 6.94
N GLU A 232 0.90 35.53 6.57
CA GLU A 232 0.08 36.29 7.52
C GLU A 232 -0.69 35.40 8.51
N TYR A 233 -0.95 34.13 8.16
CA TYR A 233 -1.67 33.17 9.01
C TYR A 233 -0.76 32.17 9.74
N ASP A 234 0.57 32.29 9.61
CA ASP A 234 1.50 31.30 10.18
C ASP A 234 1.39 31.17 11.70
N ASN A 235 0.97 32.24 12.38
CA ASN A 235 0.72 32.27 13.83
C ASN A 235 -0.78 32.37 14.18
N ASP A 236 -1.70 32.20 13.21
CA ASP A 236 -3.14 32.24 13.47
C ASP A 236 -3.58 30.95 14.20
N PRO A 237 -4.11 31.06 15.45
CA PRO A 237 -4.60 29.91 16.19
C PRO A 237 -5.68 29.11 15.45
N ASN A 238 -6.52 29.78 14.65
CA ASN A 238 -7.57 29.12 13.87
C ASN A 238 -6.99 28.27 12.75
N PHE A 239 -5.91 28.74 12.13
CA PHE A 239 -5.22 27.97 11.09
C PHE A 239 -4.49 26.76 11.67
N HIS A 240 -3.85 26.91 12.83
CA HIS A 240 -3.27 25.78 13.56
C HIS A 240 -4.30 24.74 13.98
N LEU A 241 -5.49 25.18 14.45
CA LEU A 241 -6.58 24.29 14.79
C LEU A 241 -7.10 23.55 13.54
N PHE A 242 -7.27 24.26 12.44
CA PHE A 242 -7.70 23.68 11.17
C PHE A 242 -6.73 22.62 10.66
N LYS A 243 -5.41 22.88 10.68
CA LYS A 243 -4.37 21.90 10.36
C LYS A 243 -4.54 20.59 11.14
N LYS A 244 -4.82 20.69 12.44
CA LYS A 244 -5.02 19.52 13.32
C LYS A 244 -6.34 18.80 13.06
N GLN A 245 -7.39 19.53 12.66
CA GLN A 245 -8.72 18.98 12.43
C GLN A 245 -8.89 18.37 11.04
N LEU A 246 -8.13 18.83 10.05
CA LEU A 246 -8.29 18.42 8.65
C LEU A 246 -8.32 16.89 8.45
N PRO A 247 -7.40 16.08 9.04
CA PRO A 247 -7.46 14.63 8.91
C PRO A 247 -8.77 14.01 9.42
N TYR A 248 -9.33 14.55 10.51
CA TYR A 248 -10.61 14.09 11.07
C TYR A 248 -11.80 14.47 10.17
N LEU A 249 -11.76 15.67 9.59
CA LEU A 249 -12.78 16.14 8.64
C LEU A 249 -12.77 15.30 7.35
N ILE A 250 -11.58 14.94 6.87
CA ILE A 250 -11.40 14.03 5.74
C ILE A 250 -11.99 12.64 6.07
N ARG A 251 -11.64 12.07 7.23
CA ARG A 251 -12.14 10.77 7.67
C ARG A 251 -13.67 10.71 7.70
N ASN A 252 -14.32 11.71 8.29
CA ASN A 252 -15.79 11.73 8.41
C ASN A 252 -16.51 11.79 7.06
N ARG A 253 -15.86 12.31 6.02
CA ARG A 253 -16.42 12.30 4.65
C ARG A 253 -16.15 11.00 3.91
N ALA A 254 -14.96 10.42 4.08
CA ALA A 254 -14.61 9.15 3.49
C ALA A 254 -15.56 8.02 3.94
N THR A 255 -16.05 8.05 5.18
CA THR A 255 -17.04 7.07 5.69
C THR A 255 -18.45 7.23 5.13
N ASN A 256 -18.73 8.32 4.39
CA ASN A 256 -20.05 8.59 3.77
C ASN A 256 -20.03 8.38 2.24
N LEU A 257 -18.91 7.92 1.68
CA LEU A 257 -18.73 7.52 0.28
C LEU A 257 -18.76 6.00 0.18
#